data_AF-A0A558GCJ7-F1
#
_entry.id   AF-A0A558GCJ7-F1
#
_cell.length_a   1.000
_cell.length_b   1.000
_cell.length_c   1.000
_cell.angle_alpha   90.00
_cell.angle_beta   90.00
_cell.angle_gamma   90.00
#
_symmetry.space_group_name_H-M   'P 1'
#
loop_
_entity.id
_entity.type
_entity.pdbx_description
1 polymer ?
#
loop_
_entity_poly.entity_id
_entity_poly.type
_entity_poly.pdbx_seq_one_letter_code
_entity_poly.pdbx_strand_id
1 'polypeptide(L)'
;AVIGTFVLGLGDQVGDTAPQASFTFDYDGQTELTITHESGAQIDGDLVTIAGNVNVTDASDANKWSTLGSDTISAGESVVVQDDTASDGFENGDTVRVVWTSESGSNSATLQRWTYNA
;
A
#
# COMPACT_ATOMS: atom_id res chain seq x y z
N ALA A 1 -32.95 31.99 23.93
CA ALA A 1 -32.09 30.79 23.83
C ALA A 1 -32.52 30.01 22.62
N VAL A 2 -31.58 29.67 21.73
CA VAL A 2 -31.79 28.69 20.66
C VAL A 2 -30.62 27.73 20.75
N ILE A 3 -30.95 26.45 20.91
CA ILE A 3 -30.05 25.31 20.96
C ILE A 3 -30.26 24.55 19.66
N GLY A 4 -29.16 24.19 18.99
CA GLY A 4 -29.18 23.37 17.80
C GLY A 4 -27.76 23.09 17.34
N THR A 5 -27.01 22.29 18.09
CA THR A 5 -25.80 21.67 17.54
C THR A 5 -26.27 20.54 16.62
N PHE A 6 -26.09 20.72 15.33
CA PHE A 6 -26.14 19.61 14.39
C PHE A 6 -24.98 18.67 14.70
N VAL A 7 -25.30 17.43 15.09
CA VAL A 7 -24.37 16.31 15.00
C VAL A 7 -25.11 15.18 14.29
N LEU A 8 -24.93 15.09 12.97
CA LEU A 8 -25.28 13.89 12.23
C LEU A 8 -24.48 13.79 10.93
N GLY A 9 -23.24 13.36 11.07
CA GLY A 9 -22.42 12.77 10.00
C GLY A 9 -21.80 11.49 10.54
N LEU A 10 -22.61 10.61 11.13
CA LEU A 10 -22.18 9.33 11.70
C LEU A 10 -22.93 8.23 10.94
N GLY A 11 -22.48 7.93 9.73
CA GLY A 11 -23.12 6.91 8.90
C GLY A 11 -22.36 6.49 7.66
N ASP A 12 -21.53 7.36 7.08
CA ASP A 12 -20.83 7.08 5.81
C ASP A 12 -19.36 6.69 5.97
N GLN A 13 -18.85 6.62 7.19
CA GLN A 13 -17.40 6.53 7.42
C GLN A 13 -16.89 5.09 7.68
N VAL A 14 -17.68 4.08 7.34
CA VAL A 14 -17.25 2.67 7.43
C VAL A 14 -16.98 2.20 6.01
N GLY A 15 -15.71 2.22 5.59
CA GLY A 15 -15.28 1.82 4.25
C GLY A 15 -14.56 2.92 3.44
N ASP A 16 -14.77 4.19 3.77
CA ASP A 16 -14.13 5.32 3.06
C ASP A 16 -13.00 6.01 3.84
N THR A 17 -12.63 5.52 5.02
CA THR A 17 -11.40 5.98 5.70
C THR A 17 -10.32 4.93 5.58
N ALA A 18 -9.16 5.34 5.06
CA ALA A 18 -8.02 4.46 4.90
C ALA A 18 -7.55 3.86 6.24
N PRO A 19 -7.15 2.59 6.27
CA PRO A 19 -6.64 1.95 7.49
C PRO A 19 -5.38 2.65 7.98
N GLN A 20 -5.15 2.59 9.29
CA GLN A 20 -3.89 3.02 9.89
C GLN A 20 -2.97 1.81 10.00
N ALA A 21 -1.94 1.76 9.16
CA ALA A 21 -0.92 0.72 9.12
C ALA A 21 0.46 1.32 8.83
N SER A 22 1.49 0.70 9.37
CA SER A 22 2.90 1.02 9.12
C SER A 22 3.53 -0.10 8.31
N PHE A 23 4.36 0.28 7.36
CA PHE A 23 5.12 -0.63 6.52
C PHE A 23 6.61 -0.31 6.64
N THR A 24 7.45 -1.33 6.54
CA THR A 24 8.90 -1.15 6.38
C THR A 24 9.31 -1.54 4.98
N PHE A 25 10.35 -0.88 4.49
CA PHE A 25 10.89 -1.06 3.15
C PHE A 25 12.37 -1.43 3.30
N ASP A 26 12.75 -2.59 2.78
CA ASP A 26 14.12 -3.10 2.81
C ASP A 26 14.59 -3.39 1.39
N TYR A 27 15.50 -2.55 0.89
CA TYR A 27 16.07 -2.68 -0.43
C TYR A 27 17.37 -3.47 -0.36
N ASP A 28 17.51 -4.52 -1.18
CA ASP A 28 18.69 -5.38 -1.17
C ASP A 28 19.95 -4.70 -1.73
N GLY A 29 19.80 -3.50 -2.31
CA GLY A 29 20.87 -2.76 -2.95
C GLY A 29 21.13 -3.18 -4.40
N GLN A 30 20.29 -4.05 -4.98
CA GLN A 30 20.44 -4.55 -6.34
C GLN A 30 19.15 -4.38 -7.15
N THR A 31 18.08 -5.11 -6.84
CA THR A 31 16.85 -5.13 -7.66
C THR A 31 15.58 -5.33 -6.86
N GLU A 32 15.67 -5.84 -5.63
CA GLU A 32 14.52 -6.31 -4.86
C GLU A 32 14.24 -5.39 -3.67
N LEU A 33 12.97 -5.01 -3.54
CA LEU A 33 12.45 -4.26 -2.41
C LEU A 33 11.44 -5.11 -1.65
N THR A 34 11.77 -5.46 -0.42
CA THR A 34 10.87 -6.16 0.49
C THR A 34 10.02 -5.14 1.25
N ILE A 35 8.71 -5.27 1.15
CA ILE A 35 7.73 -4.43 1.85
C ILE A 35 7.06 -5.29 2.92
N THR A 36 7.21 -4.92 4.18
CA THR A 36 6.66 -5.68 5.31
C THR A 36 5.62 -4.85 6.06
N HIS A 37 4.47 -5.44 6.39
CA HIS A 37 3.51 -4.81 7.30
C HIS A 37 4.02 -4.92 8.73
N GLU A 38 4.44 -3.79 9.30
CA GLU A 38 5.10 -3.73 10.61
C GLU A 38 4.08 -3.74 11.75
N SER A 39 3.04 -2.91 11.64
CA SER A 39 2.04 -2.74 12.69
C SER A 39 0.78 -2.04 12.18
N GLY A 40 -0.31 -2.11 12.95
CA GLY A 40 -1.56 -1.40 12.67
C GLY A 40 -2.73 -2.32 12.38
N ALA A 41 -3.74 -1.78 11.70
CA ALA A 41 -4.93 -2.52 11.33
C ALA A 41 -4.61 -3.59 10.28
N GLN A 42 -5.24 -4.76 10.42
CA GLN A 42 -5.27 -5.75 9.35
C GLN A 42 -6.00 -5.18 8.13
N ILE A 43 -5.52 -5.50 6.93
CA ILE A 43 -6.07 -5.01 5.67
C ILE A 43 -6.29 -6.18 4.73
N ASP A 44 -7.37 -6.13 3.95
CA ASP A 44 -7.59 -7.05 2.83
C ASP A 44 -6.55 -6.76 1.72
N GLY A 45 -5.82 -7.79 1.31
CA GLY A 45 -4.79 -7.70 0.29
C GLY A 45 -5.32 -7.28 -1.08
N ASP A 46 -6.60 -7.52 -1.38
CA ASP A 46 -7.23 -7.10 -2.63
C ASP A 46 -7.47 -5.60 -2.74
N LEU A 47 -7.46 -4.90 -1.60
CA LEU A 47 -7.64 -3.46 -1.49
C LEU A 47 -6.32 -2.70 -1.51
N VAL A 48 -5.18 -3.40 -1.54
CA VAL A 48 -3.85 -2.80 -1.52
C VAL A 48 -3.09 -3.11 -2.79
N THR A 49 -2.53 -2.07 -3.40
CA THR A 49 -1.70 -2.16 -4.60
C THR A 49 -0.34 -1.50 -4.34
N ILE A 50 0.72 -2.14 -4.82
CA ILE A 50 2.06 -1.56 -4.85
C ILE A 50 2.24 -0.78 -6.15
N ALA A 51 2.42 0.54 -6.03
CA ALA A 51 2.47 1.45 -7.17
C ALA A 51 3.76 2.27 -7.18
N GLY A 52 4.27 2.60 -8.37
CA GLY A 52 5.49 3.39 -8.55
C GLY A 52 6.40 2.76 -9.60
N ASN A 53 7.70 2.95 -9.43
CA ASN A 53 8.77 2.39 -10.27
C ASN A 53 8.99 0.90 -9.96
N VAL A 54 7.94 0.08 -10.08
CA VAL A 54 8.02 -1.34 -9.76
C VAL A 54 7.52 -2.20 -10.91
N ASN A 55 8.28 -3.22 -11.26
CA ASN A 55 7.77 -4.37 -12.01
C ASN A 55 7.38 -5.46 -11.02
N VAL A 56 6.36 -6.21 -11.39
CA VAL A 56 6.05 -7.44 -10.69
C VAL A 56 5.86 -8.51 -11.73
N THR A 57 6.48 -9.65 -11.47
CA THR A 57 6.97 -10.62 -12.46
C THR A 57 5.87 -11.19 -13.36
N ASP A 58 4.60 -11.03 -13.00
CA ASP A 58 3.43 -11.39 -13.80
C ASP A 58 2.49 -10.19 -14.04
N ALA A 59 2.35 -9.81 -15.31
CA ALA A 59 1.49 -8.70 -15.77
C ALA A 59 -0.02 -8.93 -15.50
N SER A 60 -0.41 -10.15 -15.10
CA SER A 60 -1.79 -10.49 -14.71
C SER A 60 -2.17 -9.96 -13.32
N ASP A 61 -1.21 -9.58 -12.49
CA ASP A 61 -1.40 -9.55 -11.04
C ASP A 61 -1.71 -8.15 -10.47
N ALA A 62 -1.75 -7.14 -11.35
CA ALA A 62 -2.11 -5.74 -11.08
C ALA A 62 -1.40 -5.13 -9.85
N ASN A 63 -0.25 -5.69 -9.46
CA ASN A 63 0.54 -5.34 -8.28
C ASN A 63 -0.27 -5.37 -6.96
N LYS A 64 -1.34 -6.16 -6.90
CA LYS A 64 -2.14 -6.30 -5.67
C LYS A 64 -1.39 -7.12 -4.63
N TRP A 65 -1.49 -6.74 -3.37
CA TRP A 65 -0.84 -7.49 -2.29
C TRP A 65 -1.31 -8.95 -2.24
N SER A 66 -2.61 -9.19 -2.42
CA SER A 66 -3.19 -10.54 -2.45
C SER A 66 -2.54 -11.45 -3.50
N THR A 67 -2.19 -10.90 -4.66
CA THR A 67 -1.53 -11.67 -5.73
C THR A 67 -0.03 -11.87 -5.48
N LEU A 68 0.61 -10.93 -4.79
CA LEU A 68 2.05 -10.98 -4.50
C LEU A 68 2.41 -11.80 -3.25
N GLY A 69 1.45 -11.99 -2.35
CA GLY A 69 1.67 -12.66 -1.08
C GLY A 69 0.40 -13.28 -0.54
N SER A 70 -0.20 -12.63 0.46
CA SER A 70 -1.30 -13.15 1.25
C SER A 70 -2.59 -12.35 1.02
N ASP A 71 -3.74 -13.02 0.99
CA ASP A 71 -5.06 -12.37 0.90
C ASP A 71 -5.33 -11.39 2.05
N THR A 72 -4.64 -11.54 3.16
CA THR A 72 -4.79 -10.70 4.34
C THR A 72 -3.43 -10.18 4.80
N ILE A 73 -3.31 -8.87 4.92
CA ILE A 73 -2.12 -8.18 5.37
C ILE A 73 -2.16 -8.07 6.90
N SER A 74 -1.28 -8.81 7.57
CA SER A 74 -1.13 -8.80 9.03
C SER A 74 0.30 -8.48 9.44
N ALA A 75 0.53 -8.11 10.71
CA ALA A 75 1.87 -7.78 11.18
C ALA A 75 2.86 -8.93 10.93
N GLY A 76 3.98 -8.64 10.28
CA GLY A 76 5.00 -9.59 9.87
C GLY A 76 4.86 -10.14 8.44
N GLU A 77 3.71 -9.94 7.78
CA GLU A 77 3.54 -10.34 6.38
C GLU A 77 4.32 -9.41 5.45
N SER A 78 4.88 -9.98 4.39
CA SER A 78 5.73 -9.24 3.44
C SER A 78 5.48 -9.65 1.99
N VAL A 79 5.71 -8.70 1.08
CA VAL A 79 5.80 -8.94 -0.36
C VAL A 79 7.12 -8.41 -0.89
N VAL A 80 7.57 -8.98 -2.01
CA VAL A 80 8.78 -8.54 -2.71
C VAL A 80 8.37 -7.98 -4.06
N VAL A 81 8.89 -6.80 -4.39
CA VAL A 81 8.75 -6.17 -5.70
C VAL A 81 10.11 -5.87 -6.29
N GLN A 82 10.18 -5.79 -7.62
CA GLN A 82 11.41 -5.45 -8.33
C GLN A 82 11.28 -4.09 -8.99
N ASP A 83 12.40 -3.46 -9.34
CA ASP A 83 12.42 -2.29 -10.21
C ASP A 83 11.70 -2.57 -11.57
N ASP A 84 11.14 -1.54 -12.20
CA ASP A 84 10.38 -1.63 -13.47
C ASP A 84 11.19 -2.30 -14.60
N THR A 85 12.51 -2.14 -14.61
CA THR A 85 13.41 -2.74 -15.61
C THR A 85 13.96 -4.10 -15.21
N ALA A 86 13.73 -4.54 -13.96
CA ALA A 86 14.18 -5.79 -13.33
C ALA A 86 15.70 -6.08 -13.42
N SER A 87 16.51 -5.18 -13.97
CA SER A 87 17.90 -5.46 -14.36
C SER A 87 18.92 -4.49 -13.75
N ASP A 88 18.53 -3.23 -13.57
CA ASP A 88 19.47 -2.17 -13.17
C ASP A 88 19.23 -1.64 -11.74
N GLY A 89 18.17 -2.12 -11.07
CA GLY A 89 17.78 -1.67 -9.74
C GLY A 89 17.07 -0.33 -9.73
N PHE A 90 16.73 0.15 -8.54
CA PHE A 90 16.10 1.46 -8.39
C PHE A 90 17.09 2.60 -8.64
N GLU A 91 16.67 3.61 -9.38
CA GLU A 91 17.41 4.83 -9.67
C GLU A 91 17.13 5.93 -8.65
N ASN A 92 18.08 6.85 -8.46
CA ASN A 92 17.90 7.94 -7.49
C ASN A 92 16.65 8.78 -7.82
N GLY A 93 15.72 8.85 -6.87
CA GLY A 93 14.44 9.52 -7.03
C GLY A 93 13.27 8.58 -7.33
N ASP A 94 13.52 7.31 -7.60
CA ASP A 94 12.47 6.31 -7.79
C ASP A 94 11.63 6.14 -6.53
N THR A 95 10.35 5.86 -6.74
CA THR A 95 9.37 5.81 -5.66
C THR A 95 8.56 4.54 -5.71
N VAL A 96 8.29 4.00 -4.52
CA VAL A 96 7.37 2.87 -4.31
C VAL A 96 6.36 3.27 -3.25
N ARG A 97 5.09 2.96 -3.49
CA ARG A 97 3.98 3.34 -2.62
C ARG A 97 3.10 2.14 -2.34
N VAL A 98 2.70 2.02 -1.08
CA VAL A 98 1.60 1.15 -0.67
C VAL A 98 0.32 1.97 -0.77
N VAL A 99 -0.55 1.62 -1.71
CA VAL A 99 -1.78 2.35 -1.99
C VAL A 99 -2.97 1.49 -1.60
N TRP A 100 -3.82 2.01 -0.72
CA TRP A 100 -5.10 1.41 -0.40
C TRP A 100 -6.20 2.06 -1.23
N THR A 101 -7.15 1.26 -1.69
CA THR A 101 -8.38 1.69 -2.37
C THR A 101 -9.56 1.10 -1.61
N SER A 102 -10.61 1.90 -1.37
CA SER A 102 -11.82 1.39 -0.70
C SER A 102 -12.51 0.31 -1.53
N GLU A 103 -13.29 -0.55 -0.88
CA GLU A 103 -14.05 -1.63 -1.55
C GLU A 103 -14.96 -1.08 -2.67
N SER A 104 -15.52 0.12 -2.47
CA SER A 104 -16.35 0.82 -3.44
C SER A 104 -15.54 1.45 -4.59
N GLY A 105 -14.22 1.48 -4.50
CA GLY A 105 -13.32 2.21 -5.40
C GLY A 105 -13.44 3.73 -5.33
N SER A 106 -14.25 4.27 -4.40
CA SER A 106 -14.59 5.69 -4.35
C SER A 106 -13.54 6.54 -3.63
N ASN A 107 -12.70 5.90 -2.80
CA ASN A 107 -11.61 6.57 -2.11
C ASN A 107 -10.30 5.78 -2.24
N SER A 108 -9.18 6.48 -2.21
CA SER A 108 -7.85 5.85 -2.14
C SER A 108 -6.89 6.71 -1.31
N ALA A 109 -5.90 6.05 -0.72
CA ALA A 109 -4.86 6.71 0.05
C ALA A 109 -3.53 6.02 -0.14
N THR A 110 -2.45 6.79 -0.24
CA THR A 110 -1.10 6.26 -0.03
C THR A 110 -0.90 6.06 1.46
N LEU A 111 -0.79 4.81 1.89
CA LEU A 111 -0.53 4.46 3.29
C LEU A 111 0.92 4.76 3.64
N GLN A 112 1.84 4.42 2.73
CA GLN A 112 3.24 4.74 2.89
C GLN A 112 3.97 4.86 1.56
N ARG A 113 5.06 5.63 1.57
CA ARG A 113 5.93 5.86 0.43
C ARG A 113 7.37 5.63 0.83
N TRP A 114 8.09 4.94 -0.04
CA TRP A 114 9.53 4.87 -0.06
C TRP A 114 10.09 5.61 -1.28
N THR A 115 11.27 6.20 -1.12
CA THR A 115 11.99 6.86 -2.20
C THR A 115 13.45 6.46 -2.10
N TYR A 116 13.99 5.95 -3.19
CA TYR A 116 15.40 5.61 -3.26
C TYR A 116 16.23 6.90 -3.36
N ASN A 117 17.23 7.02 -2.49
CA ASN A 117 18.17 8.13 -2.47
C ASN A 117 19.58 7.54 -2.39
N ALA A 118 20.36 7.68 -3.46
CA ALA A 118 21.73 7.19 -3.58
C ALA A 118 22.75 8.28 -3.24
#